data_AF-A0A928V5M9-F1
#
_entry.id   AF-A0A928V5M9-F1
#
_cell.length_a   1.000
_cell.length_b   1.000
_cell.length_c   1.000
_cell.angle_alpha   90.00
_cell.angle_beta   90.00
_cell.angle_gamma   90.00
#
_symmetry.space_group_name_H-M   'P 1'
#
loop_
_entity.id
_entity.type
_entity.pdbx_description
1 polymer ?
#
loop_
_entity_poly.entity_id
_entity_poly.type
_entity_poly.pdbx_seq_one_letter_code
_entity_poly.pdbx_strand_id
1 'polypeptide(L)'
;MSWLEKIIPSVVRSEGKPRSNKVPEGVWEKCAKCDSVLYKPELEKNLNVCPKCEHHMRIGARNRLDIFLDADGREELATDVEPVDRLKFKDIKKYKERLTTAQKATGEKDALIAMRGNLKGMPVVVVAFEFAFHGGSMGYVVGERFARAARLALEENIPLICFSATGGARMQEALISLMQMAKTSAVIERLKMQGTPYISIMTDPVYGGVSASLALLGDINAAEPGARAGFAGPNIIEQTIRQKLPKGFQRSEFLLEHGAIDLIIHRRDMRDKVAGLLAKFTRRAEV
;
A
#
# COMPACT_ATOMS: atom_id res chain seq x y z
N MET A 1 62.50 23.32 -36.54
CA MET A 1 63.08 22.73 -35.31
C MET A 1 62.41 23.37 -34.10
N SER A 2 61.38 22.72 -33.55
CA SER A 2 60.88 23.04 -32.21
C SER A 2 61.40 21.94 -31.29
N TRP A 3 62.44 22.24 -30.52
CA TRP A 3 63.12 21.34 -29.60
C TRP A 3 62.28 20.95 -28.36
N LEU A 4 61.07 21.52 -28.22
CA LEU A 4 60.20 21.32 -27.05
C LEU A 4 59.34 20.03 -27.09
N GLU A 5 59.23 19.33 -28.22
CA GLU A 5 58.45 18.08 -28.31
C GLU A 5 59.21 16.85 -27.79
N LYS A 6 60.47 16.98 -27.39
CA LYS A 6 61.36 15.85 -27.04
C LYS A 6 61.38 15.46 -25.54
N ILE A 7 60.54 16.04 -24.68
CA ILE A 7 60.65 15.85 -23.20
C ILE A 7 59.38 15.27 -22.56
N ILE A 8 58.55 14.48 -23.26
CA ILE A 8 57.48 13.73 -22.57
C ILE A 8 57.60 12.23 -22.89
N PRO A 9 58.02 11.40 -21.92
CA PRO A 9 58.15 9.97 -22.10
C PRO A 9 56.79 9.33 -22.41
N SER A 10 56.81 8.40 -23.36
CA SER A 10 55.69 7.54 -23.73
C SER A 10 55.25 6.68 -22.53
N VAL A 11 54.26 7.15 -21.78
CA VAL A 11 53.62 6.35 -20.73
C VAL A 11 52.66 5.36 -21.39
N VAL A 12 53.11 4.10 -21.46
CA VAL A 12 52.37 2.84 -21.35
C VAL A 12 50.94 2.85 -21.90
N ARG A 13 50.80 2.39 -23.15
CA ARG A 13 49.52 1.86 -23.66
C ARG A 13 49.19 0.57 -22.90
N SER A 14 48.35 0.67 -21.86
CA SER A 14 47.65 -0.50 -21.34
C SER A 14 46.44 -0.79 -22.22
N GLU A 15 46.42 -1.95 -22.88
CA GLU A 15 45.24 -2.53 -23.53
C GLU A 15 44.16 -2.85 -22.48
N GLY A 16 43.38 -1.84 -22.11
CA GLY A 16 42.16 -2.02 -21.33
C GLY A 16 40.97 -2.11 -22.28
N LYS A 17 40.46 -3.33 -22.53
CA LYS A 17 39.10 -3.52 -23.06
C LYS A 17 38.16 -2.59 -22.27
N PRO A 18 37.39 -1.70 -22.90
CA PRO A 18 36.37 -0.95 -22.17
C PRO A 18 35.33 -1.98 -21.74
N ARG A 19 35.39 -2.42 -20.48
CA ARG A 19 34.24 -3.03 -19.83
C ARG A 19 33.20 -1.93 -19.79
N SER A 20 32.30 -1.93 -20.77
CA SER A 20 31.07 -1.17 -20.69
C SER A 20 30.31 -1.73 -19.49
N ASN A 21 30.51 -1.14 -18.32
CA ASN A 21 29.53 -1.24 -17.24
C ASN A 21 28.29 -0.54 -17.78
N LYS A 22 27.46 -1.29 -18.52
CA LYS A 22 26.08 -0.92 -18.79
C LYS A 22 25.43 -0.87 -17.42
N VAL A 23 25.41 0.31 -16.80
CA VAL A 23 24.61 0.58 -15.61
C VAL A 23 23.19 0.16 -15.99
N PRO A 24 22.60 -0.86 -15.35
CA PRO A 24 21.27 -1.30 -15.72
C PRO A 24 20.29 -0.14 -15.52
N GLU A 25 19.48 0.16 -16.52
CA GLU A 25 18.40 1.14 -16.39
C GLU A 25 17.45 0.71 -15.26
N GLY A 26 17.01 1.66 -14.42
CA GLY A 26 16.03 1.39 -13.36
C GLY A 26 16.60 0.97 -11.99
N VAL A 27 17.92 1.04 -11.78
CA VAL A 27 18.53 0.74 -10.46
C VAL A 27 18.56 1.92 -9.50
N TRP A 28 18.20 3.12 -9.96
CA TRP A 28 18.17 4.33 -9.15
C TRP A 28 16.74 4.86 -9.04
N GLU A 29 16.35 5.25 -7.84
CA GLU A 29 15.04 5.82 -7.55
C GLU A 29 15.19 7.14 -6.78
N LYS A 30 14.35 8.13 -7.11
CA LYS A 30 14.40 9.45 -6.46
C LYS A 30 13.39 9.50 -5.32
N CYS A 31 13.82 9.87 -4.12
CA CYS A 31 12.93 10.06 -2.99
C CYS A 31 11.99 11.26 -3.21
N ALA A 32 10.68 11.04 -3.16
CA ALA A 32 9.67 12.09 -3.35
C ALA A 32 9.66 13.19 -2.28
N LYS A 33 10.32 12.99 -1.12
CA LYS A 33 10.36 13.96 -0.01
C LYS A 33 11.64 14.78 0.05
N CYS A 34 12.80 14.17 -0.17
CA CYS A 34 14.11 14.82 0.02
C CYS A 34 14.95 14.88 -1.27
N ASP A 35 14.38 14.47 -2.40
CA ASP A 35 15.00 14.48 -3.73
C ASP A 35 16.30 13.66 -3.88
N SER A 36 16.70 12.95 -2.83
CA SER A 36 17.88 12.09 -2.86
C SER A 36 17.70 10.94 -3.84
N VAL A 37 18.75 10.67 -4.61
CA VAL A 37 18.86 9.49 -5.48
C VAL A 37 19.30 8.30 -4.63
N LEU A 38 18.53 7.22 -4.68
CA LEU A 38 18.68 6.02 -3.85
C LEU A 38 18.90 4.80 -4.75
N TYR A 39 19.78 3.90 -4.33
CA TYR A 39 19.99 2.64 -5.03
C TYR A 39 18.87 1.66 -4.69
N LYS A 40 18.12 1.22 -5.71
CA LYS A 40 16.88 0.48 -5.55
C LYS A 40 17.02 -0.84 -4.76
N PRO A 41 18.04 -1.69 -4.99
CA PRO A 41 18.22 -2.91 -4.18
C PRO A 41 18.48 -2.64 -2.68
N GLU A 42 19.16 -1.54 -2.34
CA GLU A 42 19.33 -1.13 -0.94
C GLU A 42 18.03 -0.58 -0.36
N LEU A 43 17.28 0.18 -1.15
CA LEU A 43 15.98 0.70 -0.78
C LEU A 43 14.99 -0.44 -0.50
N GLU A 44 14.96 -1.48 -1.34
CA GLU A 44 14.12 -2.68 -1.16
C GLU A 44 14.49 -3.45 0.11
N LYS A 45 15.79 -3.63 0.39
CA LYS A 45 16.26 -4.21 1.66
C LYS A 45 15.84 -3.38 2.88
N ASN A 46 15.77 -2.06 2.73
CA ASN A 46 15.24 -1.15 3.75
C ASN A 46 13.72 -0.97 3.66
N LEU A 47 13.00 -1.93 3.05
CA LEU A 47 11.54 -1.96 2.93
C LEU A 47 10.94 -0.71 2.26
N ASN A 48 11.67 -0.12 1.32
CA ASN A 48 11.30 1.12 0.63
C ASN A 48 11.08 2.30 1.60
N VAL A 49 11.85 2.35 2.68
CA VAL A 49 11.97 3.52 3.54
C VAL A 49 13.25 4.27 3.15
N CYS A 50 13.14 5.58 2.90
CA CYS A 50 14.29 6.39 2.54
C CYS A 50 15.27 6.49 3.72
N PRO A 51 16.52 6.02 3.59
CA PRO A 51 17.48 6.00 4.70
C PRO A 51 17.99 7.39 5.10
N LYS A 52 17.69 8.43 4.31
CA LYS A 52 18.14 9.81 4.57
C LYS A 52 17.10 10.65 5.30
N CYS A 53 15.80 10.38 5.10
CA CYS A 53 14.73 11.24 5.61
C CYS A 53 13.53 10.48 6.20
N GLU A 54 13.67 9.15 6.33
CA GLU A 54 12.68 8.21 6.88
C GLU A 54 11.32 8.29 6.16
N HIS A 55 11.30 8.77 4.91
CA HIS A 55 10.08 8.78 4.13
C HIS A 55 9.73 7.38 3.68
N HIS A 56 8.55 6.94 4.06
CA HIS A 56 7.93 5.72 3.56
C HIS A 56 7.52 5.89 2.11
N MET A 57 8.29 5.31 1.20
CA MET A 57 7.96 5.30 -0.23
C MET A 57 6.91 4.23 -0.51
N ARG A 58 6.18 4.38 -1.61
CA ARG A 58 5.10 3.45 -1.97
C ARG A 58 5.68 2.08 -2.32
N ILE A 59 4.96 1.03 -1.93
CA ILE A 59 5.22 -0.34 -2.33
C ILE A 59 3.92 -0.96 -2.84
N GLY A 60 4.03 -1.86 -3.82
CA GLY A 60 2.89 -2.58 -4.35
C GLY A 60 2.25 -3.51 -3.32
N ALA A 61 1.00 -3.89 -3.55
CA ALA A 61 0.21 -4.71 -2.66
C ALA A 61 0.85 -6.09 -2.43
N ARG A 62 1.30 -6.74 -3.51
CA ARG A 62 1.92 -8.07 -3.43
C ARG A 62 3.23 -8.04 -2.65
N ASN A 63 4.11 -7.10 -2.98
CA ASN A 63 5.36 -6.89 -2.25
C ASN A 63 5.11 -6.63 -0.74
N ARG A 64 4.05 -5.87 -0.42
CA ARG A 64 3.67 -5.63 0.97
C ARG A 64 3.25 -6.91 1.70
N LEU A 65 2.44 -7.76 1.04
CA LEU A 65 2.06 -9.07 1.57
C LEU A 65 3.29 -9.98 1.73
N ASP A 66 4.23 -9.91 0.77
CA ASP A 66 5.45 -10.72 0.79
C ASP A 66 6.40 -10.37 1.92
N ILE A 67 6.51 -9.09 2.25
CA ILE A 67 7.30 -8.57 3.39
C ILE A 67 6.62 -8.90 4.73
N PHE A 68 5.28 -8.89 4.77
CA PHE A 68 4.53 -8.98 6.01
C PHE A 68 4.29 -10.42 6.47
N LEU A 69 3.87 -11.30 5.56
CA LEU A 69 3.57 -12.70 5.84
C LEU A 69 4.85 -13.56 5.86
N ASP A 70 4.79 -14.69 6.55
CA ASP A 70 5.83 -15.74 6.46
C ASP A 70 5.87 -16.31 5.04
N ALA A 71 7.05 -16.75 4.57
CA ALA A 71 7.27 -17.12 3.17
C ALA A 71 6.41 -18.31 2.71
N ASP A 72 6.22 -19.28 3.58
CA ASP A 72 5.53 -20.54 3.29
C ASP A 72 4.05 -20.52 3.71
N GLY A 73 3.25 -21.38 3.08
CA GLY A 73 1.85 -21.58 3.47
C GLY A 73 0.92 -20.43 3.10
N ARG A 74 1.28 -19.62 2.10
CA ARG A 74 0.44 -18.54 1.57
C ARG A 74 -0.55 -19.08 0.55
N GLU A 75 -1.78 -18.59 0.61
CA GLU A 75 -2.84 -18.88 -0.35
C GLU A 75 -3.50 -17.57 -0.78
N GLU A 76 -3.47 -17.25 -2.06
CA GLU A 76 -4.18 -16.08 -2.59
C GLU A 76 -5.68 -16.37 -2.73
N LEU A 77 -6.50 -15.47 -2.19
CA LEU A 77 -7.94 -15.64 -2.07
C LEU A 77 -8.69 -14.88 -3.16
N ALA A 78 -9.87 -15.40 -3.52
CA ALA A 78 -10.82 -14.73 -4.42
C ALA A 78 -10.18 -14.29 -5.77
N THR A 79 -9.28 -15.12 -6.30
CA THR A 79 -8.57 -14.90 -7.58
C THR A 79 -9.51 -15.00 -8.78
N ASP A 80 -10.68 -15.62 -8.60
CA ASP A 80 -11.80 -15.71 -9.54
C ASP A 80 -12.58 -14.41 -9.69
N VAL A 81 -12.43 -13.45 -8.76
CA VAL A 81 -13.14 -12.17 -8.80
C VAL A 81 -12.39 -11.19 -9.72
N GLU A 82 -13.06 -10.79 -10.80
CA GLU A 82 -12.51 -9.91 -11.84
C GLU A 82 -13.40 -8.70 -12.11
N PRO A 83 -12.82 -7.57 -12.59
CA PRO A 83 -13.59 -6.37 -12.86
C PRO A 83 -14.49 -6.54 -14.09
N VAL A 84 -15.74 -6.10 -13.97
CA VAL A 84 -16.73 -6.15 -15.04
C VAL A 84 -17.28 -4.76 -15.29
N ASP A 85 -17.16 -4.26 -16.53
CA ASP A 85 -17.75 -3.00 -16.95
C ASP A 85 -19.26 -3.16 -17.19
N ARG A 86 -20.03 -3.13 -16.10
CA ARG A 86 -21.50 -3.28 -16.14
C ARG A 86 -22.21 -2.05 -16.71
N LEU A 87 -21.61 -0.87 -16.56
CA LEU A 87 -22.19 0.40 -16.96
C LEU A 87 -21.81 0.82 -18.38
N LYS A 88 -20.91 0.07 -19.05
CA LYS A 88 -20.30 0.43 -20.33
C LYS A 88 -19.70 1.84 -20.27
N PHE A 89 -19.05 2.14 -19.15
CA PHE A 89 -18.63 3.50 -18.82
C PHE A 89 -17.55 3.99 -19.80
N LYS A 90 -17.69 5.24 -20.23
CA LYS A 90 -16.72 5.89 -21.12
C LYS A 90 -16.53 7.34 -20.70
N ASP A 91 -15.27 7.70 -20.47
CA ASP A 91 -14.82 9.09 -20.41
C ASP A 91 -13.96 9.41 -21.64
N ILE A 92 -12.79 10.02 -21.46
CA ILE A 92 -11.74 10.14 -22.49
C ILE A 92 -11.36 8.75 -23.03
N LYS A 93 -11.35 7.72 -22.17
CA LYS A 93 -11.08 6.32 -22.52
C LYS A 93 -12.24 5.43 -22.07
N LYS A 94 -12.41 4.27 -22.72
CA LYS A 94 -13.37 3.27 -22.24
C LYS A 94 -12.86 2.68 -20.92
N TYR A 95 -13.76 2.37 -19.98
CA TYR A 95 -13.35 1.78 -18.70
C TYR A 95 -12.59 0.45 -18.90
N LYS A 96 -13.03 -0.39 -19.83
CA LYS A 96 -12.32 -1.62 -20.22
C LYS A 96 -10.85 -1.38 -20.62
N GLU A 97 -10.56 -0.31 -21.35
CA GLU A 97 -9.19 0.03 -21.75
C GLU A 97 -8.34 0.49 -20.57
N ARG A 98 -8.95 1.25 -19.65
CA ARG A 98 -8.31 1.66 -18.39
C ARG A 98 -7.96 0.44 -17.53
N LEU A 99 -8.86 -0.54 -17.44
CA LEU A 99 -8.63 -1.81 -16.73
C LEU A 99 -7.45 -2.56 -17.34
N THR A 100 -7.47 -2.82 -18.65
CA THR A 100 -6.37 -3.53 -19.33
C THR A 100 -5.03 -2.80 -19.17
N THR A 101 -5.02 -1.47 -19.21
CA THR A 101 -3.80 -0.68 -19.02
C THR A 101 -3.26 -0.84 -17.59
N ALA A 102 -4.12 -0.76 -16.58
CA ALA A 102 -3.72 -0.95 -15.19
C ALA A 102 -3.22 -2.37 -14.92
N GLN A 103 -3.95 -3.38 -15.42
CA GLN A 103 -3.55 -4.79 -15.29
C GLN A 103 -2.18 -5.06 -15.91
N LYS A 104 -1.88 -4.47 -17.07
CA LYS A 104 -0.54 -4.58 -17.70
C LYS A 104 0.55 -3.85 -16.90
N ALA A 105 0.22 -2.71 -16.31
CA ALA A 105 1.19 -1.90 -15.57
C ALA A 105 1.52 -2.49 -14.19
N THR A 106 0.55 -3.11 -13.51
CA THR A 106 0.73 -3.65 -12.16
C THR A 106 0.97 -5.16 -12.14
N GLY A 107 0.52 -5.89 -13.16
CA GLY A 107 0.44 -7.35 -13.14
C GLY A 107 -0.73 -7.89 -12.32
N GLU A 108 -1.54 -7.02 -11.72
CA GLU A 108 -2.64 -7.40 -10.83
C GLU A 108 -3.99 -7.30 -11.53
N LYS A 109 -4.93 -8.17 -11.13
CA LYS A 109 -6.29 -8.18 -11.72
C LYS A 109 -7.13 -6.96 -11.33
N ASP A 110 -6.96 -6.45 -10.10
CA ASP A 110 -7.63 -5.27 -9.56
C ASP A 110 -6.83 -4.67 -8.38
N ALA A 111 -7.37 -3.65 -7.73
CA ALA A 111 -6.74 -2.82 -6.71
C ALA A 111 -6.67 -3.42 -5.29
N LEU A 112 -7.06 -4.68 -5.09
CA LEU A 112 -6.95 -5.36 -3.80
C LEU A 112 -6.50 -6.80 -3.98
N ILE A 113 -5.47 -7.19 -3.24
CA ILE A 113 -5.01 -8.57 -3.13
C ILE A 113 -5.38 -9.06 -1.74
N ALA A 114 -5.88 -10.29 -1.64
CA ALA A 114 -6.21 -10.95 -0.39
C ALA A 114 -5.41 -12.25 -0.30
N MET A 115 -4.77 -12.49 0.84
CA MET A 115 -4.02 -13.71 1.09
C MET A 115 -4.33 -14.26 2.48
N ARG A 116 -4.50 -15.58 2.56
CA ARG A 116 -4.38 -16.34 3.80
C ARG A 116 -2.91 -16.75 3.95
N GLY A 117 -2.40 -16.73 5.17
CA GLY A 117 -1.04 -17.17 5.45
C GLY A 117 -0.74 -17.11 6.94
N ASN A 118 0.55 -17.06 7.27
CA ASN A 118 1.01 -16.94 8.64
C ASN A 118 1.76 -15.63 8.86
N LEU A 119 1.63 -15.06 10.06
CA LEU A 119 2.43 -13.96 10.57
C LEU A 119 3.17 -14.46 11.81
N LYS A 120 4.46 -14.74 11.68
CA LYS A 120 5.27 -15.39 12.74
C LYS A 120 4.62 -16.68 13.26
N GLY A 121 4.14 -17.53 12.35
CA GLY A 121 3.46 -18.78 12.66
C GLY A 121 2.01 -18.65 13.12
N MET A 122 1.49 -17.43 13.30
CA MET A 122 0.07 -17.21 13.60
C MET A 122 -0.74 -17.18 12.29
N PRO A 123 -1.79 -18.00 12.12
CA PRO A 123 -2.63 -17.95 10.94
C PRO A 123 -3.40 -16.64 10.93
N VAL A 124 -3.39 -15.97 9.78
CA VAL A 124 -4.04 -14.66 9.56
C VAL A 124 -4.56 -14.56 8.13
N VAL A 125 -5.53 -13.69 7.93
CA VAL A 125 -5.91 -13.19 6.61
C VAL A 125 -5.42 -11.76 6.47
N VAL A 126 -4.75 -11.46 5.35
CA VAL A 126 -4.21 -10.12 5.08
C VAL A 126 -4.69 -9.66 3.72
N VAL A 127 -5.18 -8.43 3.66
CA VAL A 127 -5.52 -7.76 2.40
C VAL A 127 -4.68 -6.51 2.21
N ALA A 128 -4.27 -6.22 0.99
CA ALA A 128 -3.47 -5.04 0.67
C ALA A 128 -3.96 -4.38 -0.62
N PHE A 129 -4.07 -3.05 -0.56
CA PHE A 129 -4.48 -2.23 -1.71
C PHE A 129 -3.29 -1.96 -2.66
N GLU A 130 -3.56 -2.06 -3.96
CA GLU A 130 -2.61 -1.70 -5.02
C GLU A 130 -2.92 -0.29 -5.53
N PHE A 131 -2.24 0.71 -4.97
CA PHE A 131 -2.49 2.11 -5.33
C PHE A 131 -2.16 2.41 -6.81
N ALA A 132 -1.21 1.68 -7.42
CA ALA A 132 -0.92 1.85 -8.84
C ALA A 132 -2.11 1.44 -9.73
N PHE A 133 -3.01 0.59 -9.24
CA PHE A 133 -4.24 0.22 -9.94
C PHE A 133 -5.34 1.26 -9.70
N HIS A 134 -5.45 2.22 -10.62
CA HIS A 134 -6.47 3.28 -10.59
C HIS A 134 -6.55 4.01 -9.24
N GLY A 135 -5.39 4.32 -8.66
CA GLY A 135 -5.30 5.01 -7.38
C GLY A 135 -5.82 4.18 -6.20
N GLY A 136 -5.80 2.85 -6.31
CA GLY A 136 -6.34 1.96 -5.28
C GLY A 136 -7.86 2.11 -5.10
N SER A 137 -8.56 2.61 -6.12
CA SER A 137 -9.97 2.97 -5.99
C SER A 137 -10.85 1.76 -5.70
N MET A 138 -11.75 1.88 -4.74
CA MET A 138 -12.65 0.79 -4.34
C MET A 138 -13.83 0.69 -5.31
N GLY A 139 -13.83 -0.37 -6.12
CA GLY A 139 -14.96 -0.83 -6.93
C GLY A 139 -15.46 -2.20 -6.46
N TYR A 140 -16.29 -2.86 -7.27
CA TYR A 140 -16.87 -4.18 -7.02
C TYR A 140 -15.85 -5.21 -6.54
N VAL A 141 -14.72 -5.34 -7.27
CA VAL A 141 -13.71 -6.36 -6.97
C VAL A 141 -13.07 -6.14 -5.61
N VAL A 142 -12.70 -4.90 -5.29
CA VAL A 142 -12.13 -4.55 -3.97
C VAL A 142 -13.11 -4.93 -2.85
N GLY A 143 -14.38 -4.53 -2.98
CA GLY A 143 -15.38 -4.85 -1.96
C GLY A 143 -15.69 -6.35 -1.85
N GLU A 144 -15.71 -7.09 -2.96
CA GLU A 144 -15.93 -8.55 -2.98
C GLU A 144 -14.74 -9.34 -2.43
N ARG A 145 -13.51 -9.02 -2.83
CA ARG A 145 -12.31 -9.65 -2.30
C ARG A 145 -12.16 -9.41 -0.80
N PHE A 146 -12.37 -8.16 -0.35
CA PHE A 146 -12.37 -7.85 1.08
C PHE A 146 -13.45 -8.67 1.81
N ALA A 147 -14.69 -8.69 1.30
CA ALA A 147 -15.78 -9.40 1.95
C ALA A 147 -15.55 -10.91 2.03
N ARG A 148 -14.99 -11.54 0.98
CA ARG A 148 -14.64 -12.97 1.00
C ARG A 148 -13.49 -13.26 1.96
N ALA A 149 -12.45 -12.41 1.98
CA ALA A 149 -11.34 -12.52 2.92
C ALA A 149 -11.82 -12.41 4.38
N ALA A 150 -12.69 -11.43 4.67
CA ALA A 150 -13.26 -11.24 5.99
C ALA A 150 -14.19 -12.39 6.41
N ARG A 151 -14.96 -12.98 5.48
CA ARG A 151 -15.75 -14.19 5.77
C ARG A 151 -14.86 -15.38 6.09
N LEU A 152 -13.77 -15.59 5.34
CA LEU A 152 -12.82 -16.66 5.64
C LEU A 152 -12.19 -16.47 7.03
N ALA A 153 -11.77 -15.25 7.35
CA ALA A 153 -11.26 -14.90 8.69
C ALA A 153 -12.28 -15.20 9.80
N LEU A 154 -13.56 -14.91 9.55
CA LEU A 154 -14.66 -15.21 10.46
C LEU A 154 -14.91 -16.73 10.61
N GLU A 155 -14.91 -17.46 9.50
CA GLU A 155 -15.15 -18.91 9.44
C GLU A 155 -14.03 -19.70 10.14
N GLU A 156 -12.77 -19.31 9.91
CA GLU A 156 -11.61 -19.93 10.56
C GLU A 156 -11.31 -19.35 11.96
N ASN A 157 -12.01 -18.28 12.34
CA ASN A 157 -11.76 -17.50 13.55
C ASN A 157 -10.29 -17.06 13.71
N ILE A 158 -9.74 -16.50 12.64
CA ILE A 158 -8.37 -15.98 12.59
C ILE A 158 -8.36 -14.47 12.30
N PRO A 159 -7.34 -13.72 12.78
CA PRO A 159 -7.32 -12.27 12.59
C PRO A 159 -7.33 -11.82 11.13
N LEU A 160 -7.96 -10.68 10.87
CA LEU A 160 -7.93 -9.97 9.60
C LEU A 160 -7.05 -8.71 9.72
N ILE A 161 -6.15 -8.50 8.76
CA ILE A 161 -5.35 -7.27 8.64
C ILE A 161 -5.61 -6.62 7.27
N CYS A 162 -5.81 -5.31 7.24
CA CYS A 162 -5.99 -4.56 6.00
C CYS A 162 -4.96 -3.43 5.85
N PHE A 163 -4.15 -3.47 4.78
CA PHE A 163 -3.32 -2.34 4.36
C PHE A 163 -4.06 -1.51 3.32
N SER A 164 -4.60 -0.38 3.76
CA SER A 164 -5.36 0.55 2.92
C SER A 164 -4.45 1.55 2.20
N ALA A 165 -4.67 1.72 0.90
CA ALA A 165 -4.00 2.70 0.04
C ALA A 165 -4.94 3.07 -1.11
N THR A 166 -5.59 4.23 -1.04
CA THR A 166 -6.69 4.57 -1.94
C THR A 166 -6.95 6.07 -2.07
N GLY A 167 -7.30 6.49 -3.28
CA GLY A 167 -7.84 7.82 -3.56
C GLY A 167 -9.36 7.94 -3.38
N GLY A 168 -10.08 6.84 -3.09
CA GLY A 168 -11.53 6.84 -2.88
C GLY A 168 -12.29 5.76 -3.63
N ALA A 169 -13.57 6.02 -3.92
CA ALA A 169 -14.45 5.10 -4.64
C ALA A 169 -14.16 5.12 -6.15
N ARG A 170 -14.34 3.98 -6.83
CA ARG A 170 -14.14 3.88 -8.27
C ARG A 170 -15.32 4.48 -9.03
N MET A 171 -15.15 5.71 -9.52
CA MET A 171 -16.23 6.46 -10.18
C MET A 171 -16.82 5.74 -11.40
N GLN A 172 -16.01 4.94 -12.11
CA GLN A 172 -16.43 4.21 -13.31
C GLN A 172 -17.50 3.14 -13.01
N GLU A 173 -17.64 2.71 -11.76
CA GLU A 173 -18.66 1.76 -11.31
C GLU A 173 -19.78 2.44 -10.48
N ALA A 174 -19.71 3.76 -10.31
CA ALA A 174 -20.73 4.61 -9.69
C ALA A 174 -21.29 4.05 -8.37
N LEU A 175 -22.62 3.82 -8.31
CA LEU A 175 -23.32 3.35 -7.11
C LEU A 175 -22.79 1.99 -6.61
N ILE A 176 -22.29 1.14 -7.51
CA ILE A 176 -21.71 -0.17 -7.12
C ILE A 176 -20.50 0.05 -6.20
N SER A 177 -19.65 1.03 -6.50
CA SER A 177 -18.52 1.41 -5.65
C SER A 177 -18.96 1.94 -4.30
N LEU A 178 -20.00 2.78 -4.27
CA LEU A 178 -20.54 3.30 -3.02
C LEU A 178 -21.06 2.17 -2.12
N MET A 179 -21.80 1.21 -2.69
CA MET A 179 -22.35 0.08 -1.93
C MET A 179 -21.27 -0.86 -1.36
N GLN A 180 -20.03 -0.82 -1.88
CA GLN A 180 -18.93 -1.58 -1.27
C GLN A 180 -18.59 -1.07 0.14
N MET A 181 -18.85 0.21 0.45
CA MET A 181 -18.70 0.71 1.83
C MET A 181 -19.62 -0.05 2.78
N ALA A 182 -20.92 -0.08 2.48
CA ALA A 182 -21.90 -0.78 3.30
C ALA A 182 -21.59 -2.29 3.43
N LYS A 183 -21.22 -2.93 2.31
CA LYS A 183 -20.89 -4.37 2.29
C LYS A 183 -19.65 -4.71 3.13
N THR A 184 -18.59 -3.90 3.05
CA THR A 184 -17.36 -4.13 3.81
C THR A 184 -17.57 -3.82 5.29
N SER A 185 -18.27 -2.74 5.63
CA SER A 185 -18.66 -2.43 7.01
C SER A 185 -19.52 -3.53 7.65
N ALA A 186 -20.47 -4.10 6.91
CA ALA A 186 -21.34 -5.15 7.43
C ALA A 186 -20.59 -6.44 7.82
N VAL A 187 -19.56 -6.83 7.06
CA VAL A 187 -18.75 -8.01 7.44
C VAL A 187 -17.77 -7.71 8.57
N ILE A 188 -17.27 -6.47 8.67
CA ILE A 188 -16.44 -6.04 9.80
C ILE A 188 -17.24 -6.08 11.11
N GLU A 189 -18.50 -5.63 11.09
CA GLU A 189 -19.37 -5.73 12.26
C GLU A 189 -19.57 -7.18 12.70
N ARG A 190 -19.67 -8.13 11.75
CA ARG A 190 -19.74 -9.56 12.07
C ARG A 190 -18.45 -10.08 12.71
N LEU A 191 -17.27 -9.65 12.23
CA LEU A 191 -15.99 -9.98 12.87
C LEU A 191 -15.97 -9.51 14.32
N LYS A 192 -16.38 -8.25 14.55
CA LYS A 192 -16.47 -7.66 15.89
C LYS A 192 -17.42 -8.43 16.81
N MET A 193 -18.62 -8.77 16.34
CA MET A 193 -19.61 -9.53 17.12
C MET A 193 -19.11 -10.92 17.52
N GLN A 194 -18.28 -11.56 16.70
CA GLN A 194 -17.67 -12.86 16.99
C GLN A 194 -16.37 -12.76 17.80
N GLY A 195 -15.82 -11.54 17.95
CA GLY A 195 -14.54 -11.31 18.62
C GLY A 195 -13.33 -11.70 17.77
N THR A 196 -13.48 -11.77 16.44
CA THR A 196 -12.37 -12.01 15.52
C THR A 196 -11.63 -10.70 15.26
N PRO A 197 -10.33 -10.55 15.63
CA PRO A 197 -9.65 -9.26 15.57
C PRO A 197 -9.49 -8.73 14.14
N TYR A 198 -9.76 -7.44 13.95
CA TYR A 198 -9.52 -6.71 12.71
C TYR A 198 -8.57 -5.52 12.95
N ILE A 199 -7.39 -5.54 12.32
CA ILE A 199 -6.44 -4.42 12.35
C ILE A 199 -6.44 -3.71 10.99
N SER A 200 -6.77 -2.41 11.02
CA SER A 200 -6.70 -1.54 9.86
C SER A 200 -5.40 -0.74 9.87
N ILE A 201 -4.66 -0.76 8.76
CA ILE A 201 -3.37 -0.07 8.62
C ILE A 201 -3.43 0.85 7.41
N MET A 202 -3.42 2.16 7.66
CA MET A 202 -3.47 3.19 6.62
C MET A 202 -2.07 3.52 6.10
N THR A 203 -1.95 3.55 4.77
CA THR A 203 -0.70 3.80 4.05
C THR A 203 -0.90 4.92 3.04
N ASP A 204 0.13 5.73 2.79
CA ASP A 204 -0.05 6.98 2.05
C ASP A 204 -0.47 6.78 0.58
N PRO A 205 -1.64 7.27 0.13
CA PRO A 205 -2.73 7.94 0.87
C PRO A 205 -3.98 7.07 1.11
N VAL A 206 -4.89 7.47 2.01
CA VAL A 206 -6.22 6.86 2.23
C VAL A 206 -7.33 7.92 2.26
N TYR A 207 -8.09 8.04 1.18
CA TYR A 207 -9.17 9.05 1.05
C TYR A 207 -10.54 8.47 0.73
N GLY A 208 -11.58 9.28 0.90
CA GLY A 208 -12.92 9.03 0.37
C GLY A 208 -13.63 7.87 1.05
N GLY A 209 -14.37 7.09 0.26
CA GLY A 209 -15.26 6.05 0.77
C GLY A 209 -14.56 5.02 1.68
N VAL A 210 -13.32 4.65 1.36
CA VAL A 210 -12.55 3.67 2.16
C VAL A 210 -12.17 4.23 3.53
N SER A 211 -11.76 5.51 3.60
CA SER A 211 -11.50 6.18 4.89
C SER A 211 -12.76 6.27 5.76
N ALA A 212 -13.94 6.39 5.15
CA ALA A 212 -15.23 6.43 5.84
C ALA A 212 -15.88 5.05 6.00
N SER A 213 -15.15 3.97 5.70
CA SER A 213 -15.61 2.60 5.92
C SER A 213 -14.49 1.74 6.50
N LEU A 214 -14.00 0.74 5.77
CA LEU A 214 -13.12 -0.31 6.28
C LEU A 214 -11.82 0.21 6.90
N ALA A 215 -11.31 1.39 6.52
CA ALA A 215 -10.02 1.87 7.03
C ALA A 215 -10.07 2.47 8.44
N LEU A 216 -11.24 2.84 8.96
CA LEU A 216 -11.42 3.39 10.31
C LEU A 216 -12.32 2.53 11.21
N LEU A 217 -12.65 1.31 10.77
CA LEU A 217 -13.48 0.36 11.51
C LEU A 217 -12.66 -0.78 12.13
N GLY A 218 -11.34 -0.63 12.24
CA GLY A 218 -10.49 -1.59 12.94
C GLY A 218 -10.76 -1.61 14.45
N ASP A 219 -10.53 -2.76 15.07
CA ASP A 219 -10.32 -2.82 16.54
C ASP A 219 -9.07 -2.03 16.93
N ILE A 220 -8.09 -2.00 16.02
CA ILE A 220 -6.95 -1.10 16.04
C ILE A 220 -6.83 -0.45 14.66
N ASN A 221 -6.83 0.88 14.65
CA ASN A 221 -6.51 1.71 13.50
C ASN A 221 -5.07 2.21 13.65
N ALA A 222 -4.18 1.74 12.77
CA ALA A 222 -2.79 2.17 12.71
C ALA A 222 -2.51 2.91 11.40
N ALA A 223 -1.43 3.69 11.38
CA ALA A 223 -0.94 4.33 10.16
C ALA A 223 0.59 4.26 10.06
N GLU A 224 1.11 4.32 8.84
CA GLU A 224 2.53 4.58 8.61
C GLU A 224 2.89 6.06 8.87
N PRO A 225 4.12 6.38 9.34
CA PRO A 225 4.62 7.74 9.49
C PRO A 225 4.39 8.66 8.28
N GLY A 226 3.86 9.85 8.54
CA GLY A 226 3.50 10.84 7.54
C GLY A 226 2.42 10.42 6.54
N ALA A 227 1.74 9.28 6.73
CA ALA A 227 0.68 8.84 5.83
C ALA A 227 -0.49 9.82 5.84
N ARG A 228 -1.06 10.12 4.68
CA ARG A 228 -2.23 10.99 4.59
C ARG A 228 -3.51 10.16 4.64
N ALA A 229 -4.44 10.52 5.51
CA ALA A 229 -5.79 9.97 5.47
C ALA A 229 -6.87 10.98 5.86
N GLY A 230 -8.05 10.82 5.28
CA GLY A 230 -9.22 11.63 5.60
C GLY A 230 -10.35 11.47 4.59
N PHE A 231 -11.55 11.97 4.90
CA PHE A 231 -12.69 11.80 4.01
C PHE A 231 -12.54 12.57 2.68
N ALA A 232 -12.33 13.88 2.76
CA ALA A 232 -12.10 14.73 1.60
C ALA A 232 -10.61 15.03 1.42
N GLY A 233 -10.14 15.12 0.18
CA GLY A 233 -8.76 15.53 -0.11
C GLY A 233 -8.49 16.98 0.33
N PRO A 234 -7.25 17.30 0.74
CA PRO A 234 -6.92 18.62 1.30
C PRO A 234 -7.23 19.76 0.32
N ASN A 235 -6.95 19.55 -0.97
CA ASN A 235 -7.24 20.54 -2.01
C ASN A 235 -8.74 20.87 -2.11
N ILE A 236 -9.63 19.88 -1.92
CA ILE A 236 -11.09 20.08 -1.96
C ILE A 236 -11.53 20.89 -0.74
N ILE A 237 -10.95 20.60 0.42
CA ILE A 237 -11.27 21.30 1.67
C ILE A 237 -10.82 22.77 1.56
N GLU A 238 -9.58 23.04 1.14
CA GLU A 238 -9.06 24.41 0.98
C GLU A 238 -9.92 25.25 0.02
N GLN A 239 -10.37 24.66 -1.09
CA GLN A 239 -11.26 25.33 -2.04
C GLN A 239 -12.62 25.67 -1.43
N THR A 240 -13.13 24.79 -0.56
CA THR A 240 -14.45 24.96 0.07
C THR A 240 -14.42 26.03 1.16
N ILE A 241 -13.43 25.98 2.07
CA ILE A 241 -13.32 26.91 3.20
C ILE A 241 -12.58 28.21 2.83
N ARG A 242 -11.89 28.24 1.68
CA ARG A 242 -11.05 29.35 1.18
C ARG A 242 -9.98 29.80 2.18
N GLN A 243 -9.42 28.85 2.92
CA GLN A 243 -8.37 29.06 3.90
C GLN A 243 -7.28 27.99 3.72
N LYS A 244 -6.05 28.32 4.13
CA LYS A 244 -4.95 27.35 4.16
C LYS A 244 -5.16 26.36 5.29
N LEU A 245 -4.89 25.09 5.02
CA LEU A 245 -4.96 24.06 6.06
C LEU A 245 -3.75 24.15 7.02
N PRO A 246 -3.93 23.75 8.29
CA PRO A 246 -2.83 23.65 9.23
C PRO A 246 -1.69 22.77 8.72
N LYS A 247 -0.45 23.07 9.15
CA LYS A 247 0.70 22.23 8.83
C LYS A 247 0.47 20.82 9.40
N GLY A 248 0.68 19.80 8.57
CA GLY A 248 0.50 18.41 9.00
C GLY A 248 -0.96 17.93 8.97
N PHE A 249 -1.91 18.77 8.54
CA PHE A 249 -3.32 18.37 8.40
C PHE A 249 -3.46 17.05 7.62
N GLN A 250 -4.32 16.15 8.13
CA GLN A 250 -4.57 14.81 7.61
C GLN A 250 -3.36 13.86 7.60
N ARG A 251 -2.23 14.20 8.20
CA ARG A 251 -1.12 13.24 8.38
C ARG A 251 -1.37 12.34 9.58
N SER A 252 -0.73 11.17 9.59
CA SER A 252 -0.81 10.20 10.69
C SER A 252 -0.59 10.84 12.05
N GLU A 253 0.36 11.78 12.19
CA GLU A 253 0.62 12.48 13.45
C GLU A 253 -0.57 13.35 13.88
N PHE A 254 -1.18 14.06 12.93
CA PHE A 254 -2.39 14.84 13.17
C PHE A 254 -3.59 13.95 13.52
N LEU A 255 -3.75 12.82 12.83
CA LEU A 255 -4.83 11.86 13.11
C LEU A 255 -4.69 11.25 14.50
N LEU A 256 -3.46 10.93 14.93
CA LEU A 256 -3.18 10.40 16.26
C LEU A 256 -3.51 11.44 17.34
N GLU A 257 -3.07 12.69 17.16
CA GLU A 257 -3.34 13.79 18.09
C GLU A 257 -4.84 14.05 18.29
N HIS A 258 -5.66 13.81 17.25
CA HIS A 258 -7.11 14.00 17.30
C HIS A 258 -7.88 12.70 17.61
N GLY A 259 -7.20 11.62 17.99
CA GLY A 259 -7.83 10.35 18.40
C GLY A 259 -8.51 9.58 17.27
N ALA A 260 -8.17 9.84 16.01
CA ALA A 260 -8.73 9.13 14.86
C ALA A 260 -8.00 7.80 14.58
N ILE A 261 -6.77 7.64 15.08
CA ILE A 261 -5.99 6.40 15.02
C ILE A 261 -5.37 6.10 16.38
N ASP A 262 -5.06 4.83 16.63
CA ASP A 262 -4.53 4.37 17.91
C ASP A 262 -3.00 4.46 17.97
N LEU A 263 -2.32 4.23 16.84
CA LEU A 263 -0.86 4.27 16.78
C LEU A 263 -0.28 4.51 15.39
N ILE A 264 0.96 4.98 15.39
CA ILE A 264 1.80 5.11 14.19
C ILE A 264 2.87 4.02 14.25
N ILE A 265 3.00 3.23 13.18
CA ILE A 265 3.93 2.11 13.13
C ILE A 265 4.92 2.32 11.97
N HIS A 266 6.20 2.41 12.30
CA HIS A 266 7.25 2.45 11.31
C HIS A 266 7.30 1.13 10.53
N ARG A 267 7.56 1.16 9.22
CA ARG A 267 7.37 -0.01 8.35
C ARG A 267 8.29 -1.17 8.72
N ARG A 268 9.50 -0.86 9.17
CA ARG A 268 10.48 -1.83 9.71
C ARG A 268 9.97 -2.59 10.93
N ASP A 269 9.09 -1.96 11.73
CA ASP A 269 8.56 -2.55 12.96
C ASP A 269 7.17 -3.16 12.74
N MET A 270 6.59 -2.98 11.55
CA MET A 270 5.20 -3.33 11.24
C MET A 270 4.89 -4.79 11.52
N ARG A 271 5.76 -5.69 11.03
CA ARG A 271 5.59 -7.14 11.17
C ARG A 271 5.59 -7.56 12.64
N ASP A 272 6.56 -7.09 13.42
CA ASP A 272 6.71 -7.44 14.83
C ASP A 272 5.61 -6.82 15.70
N LYS A 273 5.29 -5.53 15.46
CA LYS A 273 4.30 -4.80 16.24
C LYS A 273 2.90 -5.40 16.07
N VAL A 274 2.51 -5.70 14.83
CA VAL A 274 1.19 -6.29 14.54
C VAL A 274 1.10 -7.72 15.09
N ALA A 275 2.16 -8.52 14.95
CA ALA A 275 2.20 -9.87 15.54
C ALA A 275 2.01 -9.83 17.06
N GLY A 276 2.71 -8.91 17.76
CA GLY A 276 2.58 -8.73 19.20
C GLY A 276 1.19 -8.26 19.65
N LEU A 277 0.54 -7.37 18.87
CA LEU A 277 -0.84 -6.96 19.14
C LEU A 277 -1.82 -8.14 18.99
N LEU A 278 -1.68 -8.90 17.90
CA LEU A 278 -2.55 -10.06 17.65
C LEU A 278 -2.33 -11.19 18.65
N ALA A 279 -1.10 -11.40 19.13
CA ALA A 279 -0.83 -12.38 20.19
C ALA A 279 -1.64 -12.08 21.46
N LYS A 280 -1.73 -10.80 21.83
CA LYS A 280 -2.54 -10.33 22.98
C LYS A 280 -4.03 -10.56 22.75
N PHE A 281 -4.55 -10.19 21.58
CA PHE A 281 -5.98 -10.38 21.26
C PHE A 281 -6.38 -11.85 21.16
N THR A 282 -5.48 -12.70 20.67
CA THR A 282 -5.73 -14.14 20.49
C THR A 282 -5.30 -15.00 21.68
N ARG A 283 -4.80 -14.38 22.78
CA ARG A 283 -4.26 -15.05 23.98
C ARG A 283 -3.18 -16.09 23.68
N ARG A 284 -2.36 -15.84 22.67
CA ARG A 284 -1.18 -16.64 22.33
C ARG A 284 0.06 -16.03 22.98
N ALA A 285 1.10 -16.85 23.21
CA ALA A 285 2.38 -16.33 23.71
C ALA A 285 2.96 -15.29 22.73
N GLU A 286 3.58 -14.23 23.24
CA GLU A 286 4.29 -13.25 22.41
C GLU A 286 5.46 -13.96 21.69
N VAL A 287 5.61 -13.72 20.38
CA VAL A 287 6.65 -14.31 19.51
C VAL A 287 7.73 -13.32 19.14
#